data_AF-A0AAQ4DRL2-F1
#
_entry.id   AF-A0AAQ4DRL2-F1
#
_cell.length_a   1.000
_cell.length_b   1.000
_cell.length_c   1.000
_cell.angle_alpha   90.00
_cell.angle_beta   90.00
_cell.angle_gamma   90.00
#
_symmetry.space_group_name_H-M   'P 1'
#
loop_
_entity.id
_entity.type
_entity.pdbx_description
1 polymer ?
#
loop_
_entity_poly.entity_id
_entity_poly.type
_entity_poly.pdbx_seq_one_letter_code
_entity_poly.pdbx_strand_id
1 'polypeptide(L)'
;QIIRNVVQSLNVDLSDKEILARQPLNHEDSIDQRVCAIKRKTIYPKSARSAYQEWLYVINDVEYAQAVTIELCADEGAPCEFVSSGLPPGYTSACRQKFAYRKLLTMHPTEKKAYAENFPFPSCCVCYVKSPPLAARSLSPSRRRN
;
A
#
# COMPACT_ATOMS: atom_id res chain seq x y z
N GLN A 1 21.44 -9.89 -20.51
CA GLN A 1 22.20 -11.09 -20.10
C GLN A 1 22.02 -11.47 -18.62
N ILE A 2 22.25 -10.55 -17.67
CA ILE A 2 22.20 -10.85 -16.22
C ILE A 2 20.79 -11.28 -15.76
N ILE A 3 19.75 -10.56 -16.15
CA ILE A 3 18.37 -10.91 -15.76
C ILE A 3 17.98 -12.28 -16.31
N ARG A 4 18.27 -12.54 -17.59
CA ARG A 4 17.98 -13.84 -18.23
C ARG A 4 18.65 -15.01 -17.49
N ASN A 5 19.92 -14.87 -17.09
CA ASN A 5 20.64 -15.88 -16.32
C ASN A 5 20.07 -16.07 -14.90
N VAL A 6 19.70 -14.98 -14.21
CA VAL A 6 19.11 -15.03 -12.87
C VAL A 6 17.74 -15.69 -12.91
N VAL A 7 16.88 -15.33 -13.88
CA VAL A 7 15.55 -15.92 -14.01
C VAL A 7 15.62 -17.41 -14.35
N GLN A 8 16.52 -17.80 -15.26
CA GLN A 8 16.78 -19.22 -15.58
C GLN A 8 17.22 -20.02 -14.35
N SER A 9 18.01 -19.43 -13.45
CA SER A 9 18.44 -20.09 -12.21
C SER A 9 17.34 -20.23 -11.14
N LEU A 10 16.25 -19.46 -11.24
CA LEU A 10 15.14 -19.46 -10.28
C LEU A 10 13.94 -20.32 -10.74
N ASN A 11 14.02 -20.97 -11.90
CA ASN A 11 12.97 -21.79 -12.49
C ASN A 11 11.60 -21.07 -12.56
N VAL A 12 11.63 -19.75 -12.74
CA VAL A 12 10.42 -18.93 -12.90
C VAL A 12 10.00 -19.04 -14.36
N ASP A 13 8.80 -19.56 -14.61
CA ASP A 13 8.23 -19.64 -15.95
C ASP A 13 7.94 -18.21 -16.45
N LEU A 14 8.72 -17.78 -17.43
CA LEU A 14 8.62 -16.48 -18.06
C LEU A 14 7.62 -16.43 -19.22
N SER A 15 7.01 -17.57 -19.58
CA SER A 15 6.01 -17.63 -20.64
C SER A 15 4.65 -17.08 -20.19
N ASP A 16 4.40 -17.07 -18.88
CA ASP A 16 3.23 -16.47 -18.25
C ASP A 16 3.34 -14.94 -18.26
N LYS A 17 2.91 -14.34 -19.38
CA LYS A 17 2.66 -12.88 -19.49
C LYS A 17 1.55 -12.40 -18.55
N GLU A 18 0.91 -13.30 -17.81
CA GLU A 18 -0.21 -13.06 -16.90
C GLU A 18 0.16 -13.09 -15.41
N ILE A 19 1.40 -12.82 -15.01
CA ILE A 19 1.65 -12.25 -13.67
C ILE A 19 1.23 -10.76 -13.70
N LEU A 20 -0.05 -10.52 -13.98
CA LEU A 20 -0.65 -9.20 -13.92
C LEU A 20 -0.51 -8.72 -12.48
N ALA A 21 0.29 -7.67 -12.28
CA ALA A 21 0.50 -7.02 -10.99
C ALA A 21 -0.85 -6.52 -10.45
N ARG A 22 -1.57 -7.40 -9.75
CA ARG A 22 -2.91 -7.17 -9.21
C ARG A 22 -3.79 -6.47 -10.24
N GLN A 23 -4.15 -7.19 -11.30
CA GLN A 23 -5.42 -6.85 -11.94
C GLN A 23 -6.45 -6.84 -10.81
N PRO A 24 -7.19 -5.75 -10.63
CA PRO A 24 -8.14 -5.75 -9.55
C PRO A 24 -9.10 -6.91 -9.80
N LEU A 25 -9.45 -7.66 -8.75
CA LEU A 25 -10.71 -8.40 -8.72
C LEU A 25 -11.88 -7.39 -8.67
N ASN A 26 -11.81 -6.33 -9.49
CA ASN A 26 -12.92 -5.43 -9.74
C ASN A 26 -13.85 -6.23 -10.64
N HIS A 27 -14.68 -7.04 -9.99
CA HIS A 27 -16.05 -7.15 -10.43
C HIS A 27 -16.58 -5.71 -10.43
N GLU A 28 -16.73 -5.13 -11.61
CA GLU A 28 -17.23 -3.76 -11.83
C GLU A 28 -18.70 -3.58 -11.38
N ASP A 29 -19.31 -4.60 -10.76
CA ASP A 29 -20.71 -4.62 -10.31
C ASP A 29 -20.88 -4.57 -8.78
N SER A 30 -19.88 -4.10 -8.01
CA SER A 30 -20.09 -3.86 -6.57
C SER A 30 -20.76 -2.51 -6.33
N ILE A 31 -21.93 -2.50 -5.68
CA ILE A 31 -22.57 -1.30 -5.12
C ILE A 31 -21.79 -0.68 -3.93
N ASP A 32 -20.67 -1.30 -3.54
CA ASP A 32 -19.86 -0.90 -2.40
C ASP A 32 -19.01 0.33 -2.72
N GLN A 33 -19.15 1.38 -1.90
CA GLN A 33 -18.31 2.58 -1.98
C GLN A 33 -17.24 2.58 -0.89
N ARG A 34 -16.01 2.98 -1.24
CA ARG A 34 -14.93 3.16 -0.27
C ARG A 34 -15.13 4.43 0.55
N VAL A 35 -15.03 4.32 1.87
CA VAL A 35 -15.06 5.47 2.80
C VAL A 35 -13.81 6.37 2.72
N CYS A 36 -12.71 5.84 2.19
CA CYS A 36 -11.49 6.59 1.93
C CYS A 36 -11.20 6.51 0.43
N ALA A 37 -11.22 7.66 -0.24
CA ALA A 37 -10.86 7.75 -1.64
C ALA A 37 -9.39 7.37 -1.86
N ILE A 38 -9.11 6.70 -2.98
CA ILE A 38 -7.76 6.26 -3.35
C ILE A 38 -7.42 6.61 -4.79
N LYS A 39 -6.13 6.75 -5.08
CA LYS A 39 -5.56 6.86 -6.42
C LYS A 39 -4.68 5.63 -6.67
N ARG A 40 -5.06 4.80 -7.64
CA ARG A 40 -4.28 3.62 -8.05
C ARG A 40 -3.33 4.01 -9.17
N LYS A 41 -2.08 3.51 -9.11
CA LYS A 41 -1.08 3.69 -10.18
C LYS A 41 -0.22 2.45 -10.29
N THR A 42 0.19 2.11 -11.50
CA THR A 42 1.26 1.13 -11.74
C THR A 42 2.54 1.90 -12.00
N ILE A 43 3.58 1.58 -11.25
CA ILE A 43 4.90 2.22 -11.34
C ILE A 43 5.98 1.17 -11.65
N TYR A 44 7.09 1.64 -12.23
CA TYR A 44 8.27 0.83 -12.54
C TYR A 44 9.46 1.44 -11.80
N PRO A 45 9.66 1.13 -10.52
CA PRO A 45 10.68 1.78 -9.70
C PRO A 45 12.08 1.48 -10.22
N LYS A 46 12.89 2.52 -10.42
CA LYS A 46 14.32 2.41 -10.78
C LYS A 46 15.22 2.34 -9.55
N SER A 47 14.77 2.94 -8.46
CA SER A 47 15.36 2.84 -7.13
C SER A 47 14.24 2.87 -6.10
N ALA A 48 14.48 2.26 -4.95
CA ALA A 48 13.54 2.26 -3.84
C ALA A 48 14.30 2.15 -2.52
N ARG A 49 13.68 2.63 -1.45
CA ARG A 49 14.22 2.52 -0.10
C ARG A 49 13.80 1.20 0.53
N SER A 50 14.74 0.37 0.95
CA SER A 50 14.48 -0.94 1.57
C SER A 50 13.84 -0.80 2.96
N ALA A 51 13.41 -1.92 3.53
CA ALA A 51 12.97 -1.99 4.93
C ALA A 51 14.06 -1.52 5.93
N TYR A 52 15.34 -1.63 5.56
CA TYR A 52 16.50 -1.18 6.33
C TYR A 52 16.84 0.31 6.12
N GLN A 53 15.98 1.05 5.42
CA GLN A 53 16.16 2.47 5.09
C GLN A 53 17.29 2.78 4.09
N GLU A 54 17.76 1.77 3.35
CA GLU A 54 18.83 1.91 2.37
C GLU A 54 18.25 2.14 0.97
N TRP A 55 18.82 3.08 0.21
CA TRP A 55 18.46 3.29 -1.19
C TRP A 55 19.17 2.28 -2.08
N LEU A 56 18.39 1.46 -2.77
CA LEU A 56 18.92 0.41 -3.63
C LEU A 56 18.40 0.57 -5.07
N TYR A 57 19.20 0.11 -6.03
CA TYR A 57 18.86 0.14 -7.45
C TYR A 57 18.05 -1.10 -7.83
N VAL A 58 16.80 -0.88 -8.22
CA VAL A 58 15.90 -1.93 -8.69
C VAL A 58 16.26 -2.26 -10.14
N ILE A 59 16.51 -3.54 -10.40
CA ILE A 59 16.94 -4.00 -11.71
C ILE A 59 15.71 -4.10 -12.63
N ASN A 60 15.66 -3.29 -13.68
CA ASN A 60 14.69 -3.40 -14.77
C ASN A 60 15.45 -3.54 -16.10
N ASP A 61 14.93 -4.35 -17.02
CA ASP A 61 15.39 -4.51 -18.41
C ASP A 61 14.23 -4.19 -19.36
N VAL A 62 14.55 -3.98 -20.63
CA VAL A 62 13.58 -3.74 -21.72
C VAL A 62 12.59 -4.90 -21.83
N GLU A 63 13.08 -6.13 -21.65
CA GLU A 63 12.23 -7.34 -21.68
C GLU A 63 11.58 -7.64 -20.32
N TYR A 64 12.16 -7.17 -19.21
CA TYR A 64 11.74 -7.54 -17.85
C TYR A 64 11.74 -6.33 -16.92
N ALA A 65 10.63 -5.60 -16.91
CA ALA A 65 10.40 -4.49 -15.99
C ALA A 65 9.56 -4.94 -14.80
N GLN A 66 10.03 -4.66 -13.58
CA GLN A 66 9.33 -5.02 -12.35
C GLN A 66 8.24 -3.99 -12.04
N ALA A 67 7.03 -4.24 -12.53
CA ALA A 67 5.87 -3.40 -12.25
C ALA A 67 5.39 -3.54 -10.80
N VAL A 68 5.05 -2.42 -10.17
CA VAL A 68 4.40 -2.40 -8.85
C VAL A 68 3.13 -1.56 -8.93
N THR A 69 1.98 -2.18 -8.66
CA THR A 69 0.71 -1.48 -8.49
C THR A 69 0.60 -0.96 -7.06
N ILE A 70 0.51 0.36 -6.93
CA ILE A 70 0.36 1.09 -5.67
C ILE A 70 -1.04 1.68 -5.55
N GLU A 71 -1.56 1.73 -4.33
CA GLU A 71 -2.78 2.49 -4.00
C GLU A 71 -2.43 3.55 -2.96
N LEU A 72 -2.64 4.81 -3.35
CA LEU A 72 -2.40 5.97 -2.53
C LEU A 72 -3.73 6.46 -1.96
N CYS A 73 -3.76 6.90 -0.69
CA CYS A 73 -4.84 7.76 -0.20
C CYS A 73 -4.96 8.98 -1.12
N ALA A 74 -6.18 9.30 -1.55
CA ALA A 74 -6.40 10.54 -2.29
C ALA A 74 -6.12 11.75 -1.39
N ASP A 75 -6.60 11.67 -0.14
CA ASP A 75 -6.47 12.69 0.90
C ASP A 75 -6.12 12.02 2.24
N GLU A 76 -4.82 11.94 2.56
CA GLU A 76 -4.38 11.35 3.82
C GLU A 76 -4.71 12.27 5.01
N GLY A 77 -5.31 11.70 6.06
CA GLY A 77 -5.74 12.42 7.24
C GLY A 77 -7.14 13.02 7.15
N ALA A 78 -7.77 13.04 5.97
CA ALA A 78 -9.15 13.50 5.80
C ALA A 78 -10.13 12.65 6.62
N PRO A 79 -11.24 13.22 7.13
CA PRO A 79 -12.29 12.45 7.75
C PRO A 79 -12.81 11.38 6.80
N CYS A 80 -13.10 10.20 7.33
CA CYS A 80 -13.67 9.13 6.52
C CYS A 80 -15.08 9.51 6.08
N GLU A 81 -15.32 9.41 4.78
CA GLU A 81 -16.60 9.70 4.14
C GLU A 81 -17.68 8.77 4.69
N PHE A 82 -18.90 9.28 4.84
CA PHE A 82 -20.07 8.58 5.40
C PHE A 82 -19.96 8.11 6.87
N VAL A 83 -18.77 8.06 7.47
CA VAL A 83 -18.55 7.63 8.85
C VAL A 83 -18.62 8.80 9.82
N SER A 84 -18.03 9.94 9.45
CA SER A 84 -17.77 11.04 10.37
C SER A 84 -19.03 11.66 10.99
N SER A 85 -20.18 11.60 10.29
CA SER A 85 -21.47 12.11 10.78
C SER A 85 -22.15 11.19 11.79
N GLY A 86 -21.79 9.90 11.84
CA GLY A 86 -22.41 8.90 12.71
C GLY A 86 -21.65 8.59 13.99
N LEU A 87 -20.51 9.24 14.23
CA LEU A 87 -19.67 8.96 15.39
C LEU A 87 -20.21 9.61 16.68
N PRO A 88 -20.08 8.95 17.84
CA PRO A 88 -20.44 9.56 19.12
C PRO A 88 -19.67 10.85 19.39
N PRO A 89 -20.19 11.77 20.23
CA PRO A 89 -19.50 13.01 20.58
C PRO A 89 -18.06 12.77 21.04
N GLY A 90 -17.13 13.56 20.49
CA GLY A 90 -15.70 13.49 20.80
C GLY A 90 -14.91 12.42 20.02
N TYR A 91 -15.56 11.51 19.31
CA TYR A 91 -14.88 10.61 18.38
C TYR A 91 -14.64 11.33 17.05
N THR A 92 -13.51 11.03 16.41
CA THR A 92 -13.16 11.53 15.07
C THR A 92 -12.72 10.38 14.19
N SER A 93 -12.74 10.57 12.87
CA SER A 93 -12.20 9.59 11.93
C SER A 93 -11.10 10.22 11.07
N ALA A 94 -10.20 9.40 10.54
CA ALA A 94 -9.18 9.82 9.61
C ALA A 94 -8.72 8.68 8.70
N CYS A 95 -8.66 8.93 7.41
CA CYS A 95 -8.03 8.05 6.42
C CYS A 95 -6.50 8.01 6.62
N ARG A 96 -5.90 6.82 6.55
CA ARG A 96 -4.45 6.62 6.76
C ARG A 96 -3.87 5.68 5.73
N GLN A 97 -2.70 6.03 5.20
CA GLN A 97 -1.98 5.20 4.24
C GLN A 97 -1.41 3.96 4.92
N LYS A 98 -1.57 2.82 4.27
CA LYS A 98 -0.87 1.58 4.60
C LYS A 98 0.12 1.19 3.53
N PHE A 99 1.14 0.48 3.96
CA PHE A 99 2.23 0.03 3.12
C PHE A 99 2.30 -1.49 3.21
N ALA A 100 2.68 -2.11 2.09
CA ALA A 100 2.97 -3.53 2.03
C ALA A 100 4.32 -3.73 1.37
N TYR A 101 5.07 -4.71 1.86
CA TYR A 101 6.34 -5.08 1.25
C TYR A 101 6.11 -5.75 -0.11
N ARG A 102 6.93 -5.37 -1.08
CA ARG A 102 7.10 -6.04 -2.36
C ARG A 102 8.53 -6.49 -2.46
N LYS A 103 8.72 -7.75 -2.81
CA LYS A 103 10.04 -8.30 -3.08
C LYS A 103 10.42 -7.95 -4.51
N LEU A 104 11.51 -7.22 -4.69
CA LEU A 104 12.05 -6.82 -5.99
C LEU A 104 13.50 -7.25 -6.12
N LEU A 105 13.93 -7.55 -7.35
CA LEU A 105 15.31 -7.82 -7.67
C LEU A 105 16.10 -6.50 -7.69
N THR A 106 17.20 -6.46 -6.94
CA THR A 106 18.07 -5.30 -6.76
C THR A 106 19.54 -5.68 -6.97
N MET A 107 20.37 -4.68 -7.32
CA MET A 107 21.81 -4.85 -7.46
C MET A 107 22.51 -4.68 -6.10
N HIS A 108 23.41 -5.60 -5.75
CA HIS A 108 24.28 -5.45 -4.59
C HIS A 108 25.24 -4.27 -4.80
N PRO A 109 25.37 -3.33 -3.82
CA PRO A 109 26.18 -2.13 -3.98
C PRO A 109 27.64 -2.41 -4.33
N THR A 110 28.21 -3.49 -3.77
CA THR A 110 29.63 -3.85 -3.92
C THR A 110 29.86 -5.11 -4.76
N GLU A 111 29.16 -6.21 -4.46
CA GLU A 111 29.41 -7.53 -5.06
C GLU A 111 28.99 -7.70 -6.54
N LYS A 112 28.45 -6.68 -7.22
CA LYS A 112 27.94 -6.77 -8.62
C LYS A 112 27.01 -7.97 -8.87
N LYS A 113 26.31 -8.43 -7.83
CA LYS A 113 25.36 -9.55 -7.88
C LYS A 113 23.94 -9.02 -7.71
N ALA A 114 22.97 -9.70 -8.32
CA ALA A 114 21.56 -9.43 -8.08
C ALA A 114 21.06 -10.23 -6.88
N TYR A 115 20.18 -9.65 -6.06
CA TYR A 115 19.50 -10.34 -4.98
C TYR A 115 18.09 -9.77 -4.79
N ALA A 116 17.22 -10.52 -4.12
CA ALA A 116 15.86 -10.09 -3.83
C ALA A 116 15.80 -9.33 -2.50
N GLU A 117 15.18 -8.15 -2.48
CA GLU A 117 14.99 -7.32 -1.30
C GLU A 117 13.53 -6.87 -1.17
N ASN A 118 13.07 -6.63 0.05
CA ASN A 118 11.74 -6.13 0.36
C ASN A 118 11.71 -4.60 0.43
N PHE A 119 10.81 -4.03 -0.37
CA PHE A 119 10.57 -2.59 -0.45
C PHE A 119 9.13 -2.28 -0.01
N PRO A 120 8.93 -1.38 0.97
CA PRO A 120 7.59 -0.95 1.36
C PRO A 120 6.98 -0.04 0.28
N PHE A 121 5.83 -0.41 -0.25
CA PHE A 121 5.06 0.41 -1.18
C PHE A 121 3.65 0.70 -0.66
N PRO A 122 3.07 1.87 -0.99
CA PRO A 122 1.67 2.19 -0.66
C PRO A 122 0.71 1.11 -1.18
N SER A 123 -0.15 0.58 -0.32
CA SER A 123 -1.00 -0.58 -0.63
C SER A 123 -2.49 -0.34 -0.50
N CYS A 124 -2.95 0.41 0.50
CA CYS A 124 -4.37 0.74 0.70
C CYS A 124 -4.52 1.95 1.62
N CYS A 125 -5.68 2.59 1.56
CA CYS A 125 -6.07 3.66 2.47
C CYS A 125 -7.16 3.15 3.42
N VAL A 126 -6.92 3.22 4.72
CA VAL A 126 -7.79 2.63 5.75
C VAL A 126 -8.37 3.72 6.63
N CYS A 127 -9.66 3.64 6.92
CA CYS A 127 -10.31 4.52 7.88
C CYS A 127 -9.96 4.12 9.32
N TYR A 128 -9.51 5.08 10.12
CA TYR A 128 -9.31 4.93 11.55
C TYR A 128 -10.28 5.80 12.33
N VAL A 129 -10.90 5.24 13.37
CA VAL A 129 -11.67 6.02 14.35
C VAL A 129 -10.79 6.28 15.57
N LYS A 130 -10.68 7.55 15.95
CA LYS A 130 -9.97 8.02 17.15
C LYS A 130 -10.98 8.35 18.22
N SER A 131 -10.75 7.80 19.40
CA SER A 131 -11.55 8.06 20.58
C SER A 131 -11.10 9.34 21.29
N PRO A 132 -12.02 10.05 21.97
CA PRO A 132 -11.66 11.25 22.72
C PRO A 132 -10.69 10.92 23.86
N PRO A 133 -9.91 11.89 24.34
CA PRO A 133 -9.07 11.74 25.54
C PRO A 133 -9.91 11.28 26.74
N LEU A 134 -9.31 10.49 27.64
CA LEU A 134 -10.03 9.88 28.78
C LEU A 134 -10.77 10.92 29.65
N ALA A 135 -10.22 12.12 29.81
CA ALA A 135 -10.84 13.21 30.57
C ALA A 135 -12.18 13.70 29.98
N ALA A 136 -12.41 13.52 28.68
CA ALA A 136 -13.65 13.91 28.01
C ALA A 136 -14.71 12.78 27.97
N ARG A 137 -14.34 11.54 28.31
CA ARG A 137 -15.25 10.38 28.30
C ARG A 137 -16.16 10.31 29.52
N SER A 138 -15.77 10.92 30.63
CA SER A 138 -16.54 10.96 31.88
C SER A 138 -17.68 11.99 31.88
N LEU A 139 -17.74 12.86 30.87
CA LEU A 139 -18.77 13.89 30.70
C LEU A 139 -19.99 13.40 29.89
N SER A 140 -20.30 12.10 29.92
CA SER A 140 -21.60 11.63 29.45
C SER A 140 -22.71 12.28 30.30
N PRO A 141 -23.74 12.93 29.71
CA PRO A 141 -24.81 13.54 30.49
C PRO A 141 -25.47 12.45 31.31
N SER A 142 -25.45 12.58 32.63
CA SER A 142 -26.31 11.77 33.49
C SER A 142 -27.75 12.01 33.02
N ARG A 143 -28.38 10.93 32.57
CA ARG A 143 -29.79 10.86 32.20
C ARG A 143 -30.61 11.45 33.36
N ARG A 144 -31.07 12.71 33.24
CA ARG A 144 -32.06 13.27 34.17
C ARG A 144 -33.31 12.41 34.04
N ARG A 145 -33.54 11.57 35.04
CA ARG A 145 -34.80 10.88 35.28
C ARG A 145 -35.78 11.95 35.77
N ASN A 146 -36.81 12.24 34.97
CA ASN A 146 -38.09 12.71 35.51
C ASN A 146 -38.91 11.48 35.88
#